data_AF-A0A1L7I269-F1
#
_entry.id   AF-A0A1L7I269-F1
#
_cell.length_a   1.000
_cell.length_b   1.000
_cell.length_c   1.000
_cell.angle_alpha   90.00
_cell.angle_beta   90.00
_cell.angle_gamma   90.00
#
_symmetry.space_group_name_H-M   'P 1'
#
loop_
_entity.id
_entity.type
_entity.pdbx_description
1 polymer ?
#
loop_
_entity_poly.entity_id
_entity_poly.type
_entity_poly.pdbx_seq_one_letter_code
_entity_poly.pdbx_strand_id
1 'polypeptide(L)'
;MKTMKLYILLAFVFFGITSEAQSVEHFLQIAAENNPEIQSAYSEFEAALQKSPQVSSLPDPTLTVSAFGRMMETRLGAQEARFSLMQMFPWFGTLSARANSADLMAEAKFHEYLNTREKVFMQVKNAYAVTTKLPEPSLLKMITWKSSIRIAI
;
A
#
# COMPACT_ATOMS: atom_id res chain seq x y z
N MET A 1 -34.94 -9.63 -48.70
CA MET A 1 -33.46 -9.74 -48.48
C MET A 1 -32.74 -8.38 -48.39
N LYS A 2 -33.10 -7.36 -49.19
CA LYS A 2 -32.42 -6.04 -49.15
C LYS A 2 -32.65 -5.27 -47.84
N THR A 3 -33.87 -5.32 -47.29
CA THR A 3 -34.23 -4.69 -46.01
C THR A 3 -33.51 -5.33 -44.81
N MET A 4 -33.32 -6.65 -44.82
CA MET A 4 -32.62 -7.38 -43.77
C MET A 4 -31.12 -7.03 -43.72
N LYS A 5 -30.48 -6.83 -44.89
CA LYS A 5 -29.10 -6.34 -44.98
C LYS A 5 -28.96 -4.92 -44.43
N LEU A 6 -29.97 -4.07 -44.61
CA LEU A 6 -29.98 -2.70 -44.10
C LEU A 6 -29.99 -2.67 -42.56
N TYR A 7 -30.80 -3.51 -41.90
CA TYR A 7 -30.81 -3.60 -40.43
C TYR A 7 -29.50 -4.12 -39.86
N ILE A 8 -28.85 -5.07 -40.53
CA ILE A 8 -27.53 -5.59 -40.11
C ILE A 8 -26.47 -4.49 -40.21
N LEU A 9 -26.51 -3.69 -41.29
CA LEU A 9 -25.59 -2.57 -41.49
C LEU A 9 -25.84 -1.47 -40.45
N LEU A 10 -27.11 -1.20 -40.13
CA LEU A 10 -27.51 -0.22 -39.11
C LEU A 10 -27.08 -0.65 -37.70
N ALA A 11 -27.20 -1.94 -37.37
CA ALA A 11 -26.73 -2.51 -36.11
C ALA A 11 -25.20 -2.45 -35.99
N PHE A 12 -24.47 -2.69 -37.08
CA PHE A 12 -23.01 -2.59 -37.11
C PHE A 12 -22.52 -1.15 -36.91
N VAL A 13 -23.20 -0.19 -37.54
CA VAL A 13 -22.90 1.24 -37.33
C VAL A 13 -23.21 1.63 -35.88
N PHE A 14 -24.34 1.21 -35.32
CA PHE A 14 -24.71 1.53 -33.94
C PHE A 14 -23.72 0.96 -32.90
N PHE A 15 -23.19 -0.24 -33.15
CA PHE A 15 -22.18 -0.87 -32.28
C PHE A 15 -20.82 -0.12 -32.31
N GLY A 16 -20.48 0.55 -33.41
CA GLY A 16 -19.25 1.33 -33.51
C GLY A 16 -19.26 2.64 -32.69
N ILE A 17 -20.45 3.16 -32.35
CA ILE A 17 -20.59 4.45 -31.65
C ILE A 17 -20.37 4.30 -30.13
N THR A 18 -20.46 3.08 -29.58
CA THR A 18 -20.34 2.83 -28.13
C THR A 18 -18.93 2.51 -27.66
N SER A 19 -17.92 2.68 -28.52
CA SER A 19 -16.53 2.42 -28.15
C SER A 19 -15.92 3.66 -27.48
N GLU A 20 -15.88 3.69 -26.15
CA GLU A 20 -15.06 4.63 -25.39
C GLU A 20 -13.58 4.35 -25.68
N ALA A 21 -12.83 5.36 -26.12
CA ALA A 21 -11.38 5.24 -26.25
C ALA A 21 -10.74 5.14 -24.85
N GLN A 22 -9.68 4.33 -24.69
CA GLN A 22 -8.98 4.22 -23.40
C GLN A 22 -8.41 5.58 -22.99
N SER A 23 -9.02 6.18 -21.95
CA SER A 23 -8.58 7.44 -21.37
C SER A 23 -7.37 7.25 -20.47
N VAL A 24 -6.59 8.32 -20.29
CA VAL A 24 -5.44 8.33 -19.37
C VAL A 24 -5.91 8.10 -17.94
N GLU A 25 -7.06 8.66 -17.59
CA GLU A 25 -7.71 8.52 -16.29
C GLU A 25 -7.97 7.07 -15.93
N HIS A 26 -8.37 6.24 -16.90
CA HIS A 26 -8.59 4.80 -16.67
C HIS A 26 -7.29 4.09 -16.27
N PHE A 27 -6.17 4.39 -16.93
CA PHE A 27 -4.87 3.84 -16.57
C PHE A 27 -4.33 4.35 -15.24
N LEU A 28 -4.61 5.61 -14.89
CA LEU A 28 -4.27 6.17 -13.59
C LEU A 28 -5.02 5.48 -12.45
N GLN A 29 -6.31 5.17 -12.65
CA GLN A 29 -7.08 4.41 -11.67
C GLN A 29 -6.54 3.00 -11.49
N ILE A 30 -6.30 2.28 -12.59
CA ILE A 30 -5.71 0.93 -12.54
C ILE A 30 -4.35 0.95 -11.82
N ALA A 31 -3.51 1.95 -12.11
CA ALA A 31 -2.22 2.10 -11.45
C ALA A 31 -2.36 2.45 -9.97
N ALA A 32 -3.33 3.28 -9.57
CA ALA A 32 -3.57 3.60 -8.17
C ALA A 32 -4.00 2.37 -7.35
N GLU A 33 -4.83 1.50 -7.94
CA GLU A 33 -5.38 0.33 -7.26
C GLU A 33 -4.40 -0.85 -7.23
N ASN A 34 -3.63 -1.06 -8.30
CA ASN A 34 -2.84 -2.30 -8.49
C ASN A 34 -1.33 -2.13 -8.32
N ASN A 35 -0.81 -0.90 -8.16
CA ASN A 35 0.64 -0.72 -8.07
C ASN A 35 1.16 -1.10 -6.67
N PRO A 36 2.10 -2.06 -6.55
CA PRO A 36 2.64 -2.51 -5.27
C PRO A 36 3.47 -1.44 -4.55
N GLU A 37 4.09 -0.50 -5.27
CA GLU A 37 4.85 0.62 -4.68
C GLU A 37 3.91 1.55 -3.89
N ILE A 38 2.73 1.85 -4.44
CA ILE A 38 1.70 2.67 -3.78
C ILE A 38 1.12 1.92 -2.57
N GLN A 39 0.79 0.64 -2.75
CA GLN A 39 0.23 -0.19 -1.67
C GLN A 39 1.21 -0.33 -0.49
N SER A 40 2.50 -0.58 -0.78
CA SER A 40 3.54 -0.67 0.26
C SER A 40 3.65 0.64 1.04
N ALA A 41 3.73 1.77 0.35
CA ALA A 41 3.84 3.08 1.00
C ALA A 41 2.59 3.41 1.84
N TYR A 42 1.41 2.99 1.39
CA TYR A 42 0.17 3.15 2.15
C TYR A 42 0.16 2.29 3.43
N SER A 43 0.57 1.02 3.34
CA SER A 43 0.69 0.14 4.52
C SER A 43 1.72 0.65 5.54
N GLU A 44 2.82 1.24 5.08
CA GLU A 44 3.79 1.89 5.97
C GLU A 44 3.19 3.09 6.72
N PHE A 45 2.40 3.91 6.03
CA PHE A 45 1.65 5.01 6.64
C PHE A 45 0.64 4.50 7.69
N GLU A 46 -0.14 3.48 7.36
CA GLU A 46 -1.10 2.88 8.31
C GLU A 46 -0.39 2.31 9.54
N ALA A 47 0.74 1.63 9.35
CA ALA A 47 1.55 1.11 10.45
C ALA A 47 2.10 2.24 11.33
N ALA A 48 2.52 3.35 10.74
CA ALA A 48 2.97 4.53 11.49
C ALA A 48 1.83 5.17 12.29
N LEU A 49 0.62 5.21 11.75
CA LEU A 49 -0.56 5.76 12.42
C LEU A 49 -0.96 4.95 13.66
N GLN A 50 -0.83 3.61 13.61
CA GLN A 50 -1.07 2.74 14.77
C GLN A 50 -0.01 2.85 15.87
N LYS A 51 1.16 3.45 15.56
CA LYS A 51 2.25 3.59 16.52
C LYS A 51 1.97 4.66 17.57
N SER A 52 1.26 5.72 17.23
CA SER A 52 0.89 6.81 18.14
C SER A 52 0.14 6.33 19.40
N PRO A 53 -0.99 5.60 19.29
CA PRO A 53 -1.67 5.08 20.47
C PRO A 53 -0.78 4.10 21.27
N GLN A 54 0.03 3.29 20.58
CA GLN A 54 0.92 2.32 21.22
C GLN A 54 2.03 2.97 22.08
N VAL A 55 2.55 4.13 21.70
CA VAL A 55 3.59 4.83 22.49
C VAL A 55 3.00 5.78 23.54
N SER A 56 1.71 6.08 23.43
CA SER A 56 0.96 6.93 24.36
C SER A 56 0.42 6.16 25.58
N SER A 57 0.37 4.83 25.51
CA SER A 57 -0.12 3.99 26.61
C SER A 57 0.89 3.84 27.75
N LEU A 58 0.36 3.54 28.94
CA LEU A 58 1.20 3.17 30.08
C LEU A 58 1.93 1.85 29.78
N PRO A 59 3.18 1.70 30.24
CA PRO A 59 3.90 0.43 30.13
C PRO A 59 3.11 -0.71 30.78
N ASP A 60 3.12 -1.88 30.13
CA ASP A 60 2.40 -3.05 30.61
C ASP A 60 2.89 -3.48 32.01
N PRO A 61 1.98 -3.91 32.91
CA PRO A 61 2.36 -4.38 34.22
C PRO A 61 3.04 -5.75 34.13
N THR A 62 4.08 -5.96 34.93
CA THR A 62 4.79 -7.23 35.04
C THR A 62 4.28 -8.02 36.23
N LEU A 63 3.77 -9.23 35.98
CA LEU A 63 3.41 -10.20 37.00
C LEU A 63 4.58 -11.17 37.22
N THR A 64 5.13 -11.20 38.43
CA THR A 64 6.16 -12.14 38.85
C THR A 64 5.56 -13.14 39.83
N VAL A 65 5.68 -14.43 39.53
CA VAL A 65 5.28 -15.52 40.42
C VAL A 65 6.54 -16.24 40.88
N SER A 66 6.72 -16.35 42.19
CA SER A 66 7.84 -17.09 42.81
C SER A 66 7.27 -18.16 43.73
N ALA A 67 7.46 -19.43 43.38
CA ALA A 67 7.12 -20.55 44.25
C ALA A 67 8.35 -20.91 45.09
N PHE A 68 8.18 -20.96 46.41
CA PHE A 68 9.22 -21.38 47.33
C PHE A 68 8.87 -22.78 47.81
N GLY A 69 9.74 -23.76 47.58
CA GLY A 69 9.59 -25.10 48.18
C GLY A 69 9.59 -25.02 49.72
N ARG A 70 9.30 -26.13 50.40
CA ARG A 70 9.33 -26.25 51.89
C ARG A 70 10.71 -25.94 52.46
N MET A 71 11.10 -24.68 52.48
CA MET A 71 12.25 -24.14 53.18
C MET A 71 12.09 -22.62 53.13
N MET A 72 11.52 -22.09 54.20
CA MET A 72 11.98 -20.89 54.92
C MET A 72 10.92 -20.57 55.97
N GLU A 73 11.19 -20.98 57.21
CA GLU A 73 10.55 -20.41 58.39
C GLU A 73 10.96 -18.93 58.46
N THR A 74 10.14 -18.06 57.89
CA THR A 74 10.20 -16.64 58.22
C THR A 74 9.57 -16.46 59.60
N ARG A 75 9.94 -15.40 60.35
CA ARG A 75 9.30 -15.04 61.63
C ARG A 75 7.77 -14.87 61.56
N LEU A 76 7.18 -14.92 60.35
CA LEU A 76 5.75 -14.75 60.04
C LEU A 76 5.09 -16.03 59.47
N GLY A 77 5.79 -17.17 59.39
CA GLY A 77 5.26 -18.46 58.90
C GLY A 77 5.85 -18.95 57.57
N ALA A 78 5.36 -20.09 57.08
CA ALA A 78 5.77 -20.68 55.80
C ALA A 78 5.13 -19.94 54.61
N GLN A 79 5.94 -19.51 53.65
CA GLN A 79 5.47 -18.83 52.44
C GLN A 79 5.71 -19.73 51.22
N GLU A 80 4.65 -20.35 50.70
CA GLU A 80 4.75 -21.34 49.60
C GLU A 80 4.80 -20.69 48.21
N ALA A 81 4.24 -19.49 48.07
CA ALA A 81 4.28 -18.71 46.84
C ALA A 81 4.20 -17.21 47.10
N ARG A 82 4.77 -16.42 46.19
CA ARG A 82 4.69 -14.96 46.15
C ARG A 82 4.27 -14.51 44.76
N PHE A 83 3.26 -13.64 44.71
CA PHE A 83 2.81 -12.96 43.50
C PHE A 83 3.16 -11.48 43.65
N SER A 84 3.82 -10.89 42.65
CA SER A 84 4.19 -9.48 42.65
C SER A 84 3.76 -8.86 41.31
N LEU A 85 2.95 -7.81 41.37
CA LEU A 85 2.56 -7.02 40.20
C LEU A 85 3.30 -5.67 40.26
N MET A 86 4.08 -5.33 39.23
CA MET A 86 4.78 -4.04 39.14
C MET A 86 4.38 -3.30 37.87
N GLN A 87 4.18 -1.99 37.94
CA GLN A 87 3.98 -1.15 36.75
C GLN A 87 4.78 0.15 36.89
N MET A 88 5.40 0.60 35.81
CA MET A 88 6.17 1.83 35.78
C MET A 88 5.27 3.02 35.48
N PHE A 89 5.39 4.10 36.25
CA PHE A 89 4.71 5.36 35.99
C PHE A 89 5.70 6.39 35.41
N PRO A 90 5.58 6.74 34.13
CA PRO A 90 6.42 7.78 33.53
C PRO A 90 6.06 9.16 34.09
N TRP A 91 7.04 10.08 34.08
CA TRP A 91 6.82 11.45 34.51
C TRP A 91 5.84 12.18 33.57
N PHE A 92 5.07 13.12 34.14
CA PHE A 92 4.07 13.90 33.41
C PHE A 92 4.63 14.49 32.11
N GLY A 93 3.85 14.41 31.02
CA GLY A 93 4.22 14.93 29.70
C GLY A 93 5.09 14.02 28.84
N THR A 94 5.74 12.99 29.40
CA THR A 94 6.61 12.09 28.61
C THR A 94 5.83 11.30 27.56
N LEU A 95 4.65 10.77 27.93
CA LEU A 95 3.78 10.02 27.02
C LEU A 95 3.25 10.91 25.88
N SER A 96 2.84 12.13 26.22
CA SER A 96 2.37 13.12 25.23
C SER A 96 3.46 13.52 24.25
N ALA A 97 4.71 13.70 24.71
CA ALA A 97 5.84 14.02 23.84
C ALA A 97 6.16 12.86 22.88
N ARG A 98 6.07 11.61 23.34
CA ARG A 98 6.24 10.43 22.48
C ARG A 98 5.12 10.29 21.46
N ALA A 99 3.87 10.50 21.86
CA ALA A 99 2.71 10.50 20.96
C ALA A 99 2.89 11.54 19.86
N ASN A 100 3.20 12.79 20.21
CA ASN A 100 3.45 13.86 19.23
C ASN A 100 4.60 13.52 18.26
N SER A 101 5.68 12.91 18.76
CA SER A 101 6.75 12.44 17.88
C SER A 101 6.29 11.35 16.91
N ALA A 102 5.43 10.43 17.35
CA ALA A 102 4.89 9.38 16.49
C ALA A 102 3.89 9.95 15.48
N ASP A 103 3.09 10.95 15.86
CA ASP A 103 2.15 11.65 14.97
C ASP A 103 2.90 12.36 13.83
N LEU A 104 3.97 13.10 14.15
CA LEU A 104 4.83 13.74 13.15
C LEU A 104 5.50 12.73 12.21
N MET A 105 5.87 11.55 12.72
CA MET A 105 6.40 10.47 11.88
C MET A 105 5.32 9.89 10.95
N ALA A 106 4.09 9.75 11.43
CA ALA A 106 2.97 9.31 10.60
C ALA A 106 2.65 10.33 9.49
N GLU A 107 2.69 11.62 9.79
CA GLU A 107 2.52 12.69 8.79
C GLU A 107 3.65 12.68 7.74
N ALA A 108 4.90 12.50 8.16
CA ALA A 108 6.01 12.33 7.23
C ALA A 108 5.80 11.12 6.29
N LYS A 109 5.32 10.00 6.82
CA LYS A 109 4.99 8.79 6.03
C LYS A 109 3.81 9.01 5.09
N PHE A 110 2.83 9.83 5.47
CA PHE A 110 1.75 10.22 4.58
C PHE A 110 2.26 11.02 3.38
N HIS A 111 3.15 11.98 3.59
CA HIS A 111 3.78 12.73 2.49
C HIS A 111 4.64 11.84 1.59
N GLU A 112 5.33 10.84 2.15
CA GLU A 112 6.07 9.84 1.37
C GLU A 112 5.13 9.02 0.46
N TYR A 113 3.99 8.56 0.99
CA TYR A 113 2.94 7.90 0.19
C TYR A 113 2.44 8.79 -0.97
N LEU A 114 2.16 10.07 -0.70
CA LEU A 114 1.72 11.01 -1.74
C LEU A 114 2.76 11.19 -2.84
N ASN A 115 4.04 11.31 -2.47
CA ASN A 115 5.14 11.44 -3.42
C ASN A 115 5.29 10.19 -4.28
N THR A 116 5.19 9.00 -3.68
CA THR A 116 5.24 7.72 -4.40
C THR A 116 4.10 7.60 -5.39
N ARG A 117 2.88 7.95 -4.98
CA ARG A 117 1.70 7.96 -5.86
C ARG A 117 1.90 8.90 -7.05
N GLU A 118 2.36 10.13 -6.80
CA GLU A 118 2.57 11.11 -7.87
C GLU A 118 3.67 10.66 -8.85
N LYS A 119 4.76 10.06 -8.35
CA LYS A 119 5.81 9.48 -9.18
C LYS A 119 5.27 8.40 -10.12
N VAL A 120 4.45 7.49 -9.61
CA VAL A 120 3.79 6.45 -10.44
C VAL A 120 2.86 7.09 -11.47
N PHE A 121 2.06 8.08 -11.08
CA PHE A 121 1.18 8.78 -12.01
C PHE A 121 1.94 9.48 -13.13
N MET A 122 3.08 10.10 -12.81
CA MET A 122 3.98 10.69 -13.80
C MET A 122 4.56 9.65 -14.74
N GLN A 123 4.94 8.46 -14.25
CA GLN A 123 5.40 7.36 -15.10
C GLN A 123 4.31 6.88 -16.06
N VAL A 124 3.08 6.70 -15.59
CA VAL A 124 1.92 6.30 -16.41
C VAL A 124 1.63 7.35 -17.49
N LYS A 125 1.58 8.63 -17.11
CA LYS A 125 1.37 9.74 -18.05
C LYS A 125 2.47 9.81 -19.11
N ASN A 126 3.74 9.62 -18.71
CA ASN A 126 4.87 9.60 -19.63
C ASN A 126 4.80 8.41 -20.59
N ALA A 127 4.49 7.22 -20.08
CA ALA A 127 4.34 6.02 -20.90
C ALA A 127 3.21 6.19 -21.93
N TYR A 128 2.07 6.75 -21.51
CA TYR A 128 0.96 7.08 -22.40
C TYR A 128 1.38 8.13 -23.45
N ALA A 129 2.06 9.21 -23.04
CA ALA A 129 2.51 10.24 -23.97
C ALA A 129 3.49 9.70 -25.04
N VAL A 130 4.33 8.71 -24.69
CA VAL A 130 5.21 8.03 -25.64
C VAL A 130 4.40 7.19 -26.62
N THR A 131 3.45 6.37 -26.15
CA THR A 131 2.66 5.51 -27.04
C THR A 131 1.80 6.33 -28.02
N THR A 132 1.25 7.47 -27.58
CA THR A 132 0.49 8.36 -28.47
C THR A 132 1.36 9.06 -29.53
N LYS A 133 2.64 9.35 -29.23
CA LYS A 133 3.54 10.08 -30.13
C LYS A 133 4.22 9.20 -31.18
N LEU A 134 4.17 7.87 -31.04
CA LEU A 134 4.81 6.96 -31.99
C LEU A 134 3.98 6.82 -33.27
N PRO A 135 4.49 7.19 -34.45
CA PRO A 135 3.81 6.89 -35.71
C PRO A 135 3.81 5.37 -35.93
N GLU A 136 2.60 4.80 -36.09
CA GLU A 136 2.33 3.39 -36.40
C GLU A 136 3.30 2.69 -37.40
N PRO A 137 3.82 3.31 -38.49
CA PRO A 137 4.70 2.61 -39.42
C PRO A 137 6.03 2.11 -38.82
N SER A 138 6.39 2.53 -37.60
CA SER A 138 7.60 2.05 -36.91
C SER A 138 7.47 0.64 -36.33
N LEU A 139 6.28 0.25 -35.86
CA LEU A 139 6.02 -1.09 -35.29
C LEU A 139 5.99 -2.16 -36.38
N LEU A 140 5.42 -1.85 -37.55
CA LEU A 140 5.46 -2.71 -38.73
C LEU A 140 6.89 -2.93 -39.25
N LYS A 141 7.76 -1.90 -39.23
CA LYS A 141 9.19 -2.06 -39.55
C LYS A 141 9.94 -2.95 -38.55
N MET A 142 9.59 -2.89 -37.26
CA MET A 142 10.26 -3.70 -36.23
C MET A 142 9.84 -5.17 -36.27
N ILE A 143 8.56 -5.45 -36.56
CA ILE A 143 8.04 -6.82 -36.76
C ILE A 143 8.59 -7.44 -38.05
N THR A 144 8.64 -6.68 -39.14
CA THR A 144 9.19 -7.15 -40.41
C THR A 144 10.70 -7.42 -40.33
N TRP A 145 11.47 -6.58 -39.64
CA TRP A 145 12.90 -6.81 -39.42
C TRP A 145 13.18 -8.08 -38.58
N LYS A 146 12.40 -8.31 -37.52
CA LYS A 146 12.54 -9.51 -36.66
C LYS A 146 12.11 -10.80 -37.39
N SER A 147 11.16 -10.70 -38.32
CA SER A 147 10.77 -11.78 -39.24
C SER A 147 11.87 -12.08 -40.27
N SER A 148 12.44 -11.06 -40.90
CA SER A 148 13.52 -11.22 -41.90
C SER A 148 14.80 -11.83 -41.32
N ILE A 149 15.13 -11.59 -40.04
CA ILE A 149 16.28 -12.21 -39.37
C ILE A 149 16.07 -13.70 -39.10
N ARG A 150 14.83 -14.15 -38.88
CA ARG A 150 14.52 -15.58 -38.65
C ARG A 150 14.46 -16.41 -39.93
N ILE A 151 14.37 -15.77 -41.10
CA ILE A 151 14.34 -16.44 -42.40
C ILE A 151 15.75 -16.51 -43.03
N ALA A 152 16.70 -15.73 -42.52
CA ALA A 152 18.08 -15.64 -43.01
C ALA A 152 19.09 -16.52 -42.23
N ILE A 153 18.61 -17.41 -41.34
CA ILE A 153 19.39 -18.42 -40.60
C ILE A 153 18.80 -19.78 -40.95
#